data_AF-A0AAE4DEJ3-F1
#
_entry.id   AF-A0AAE4DEJ3-F1
#
_cell.length_a   1.000
_cell.length_b   1.000
_cell.length_c   1.000
_cell.angle_alpha   90.00
_cell.angle_beta   90.00
_cell.angle_gamma   90.00
#
_symmetry.space_group_name_H-M   'P 1'
#
loop_
_entity.id
_entity.type
_entity.pdbx_description
1 polymer ?
#
loop_
_entity_poly.entity_id
_entity_poly.type
_entity_poly.pdbx_seq_one_letter_code
_entity_poly.pdbx_strand_id
1 'polypeptide(L)'
;MNTRTIKLILQIAVFGTFVGHGTFAFLVKPQWIVFLTTVGIPLDMVQTVMKTIGIIDWFVALITLVRPVKAVLIYATIWAFAAALMRPLSGGEWLDFVERASNFLAPAALYFVAFGSDRKKDNPK
;
A
#
# COMPACT_ATOMS: atom_id res chain seq x y z
N MET A 1 -20.40 17.35 -1.90
CA MET A 1 -19.12 16.77 -2.37
C MET A 1 -19.42 15.49 -3.14
N ASN A 2 -18.90 15.28 -4.36
CA ASN A 2 -19.23 14.10 -5.16
C ASN A 2 -18.40 12.87 -4.69
N THR A 3 -18.98 12.08 -3.80
CA THR A 3 -18.36 10.88 -3.21
C THR A 3 -17.86 9.88 -4.26
N ARG A 4 -18.55 9.79 -5.41
CA ARG A 4 -18.16 8.89 -6.51
C ARG A 4 -16.86 9.37 -7.17
N THR A 5 -16.74 10.67 -7.42
CA THR A 5 -15.51 11.26 -7.97
C THR A 5 -14.34 11.07 -7.01
N ILE A 6 -14.53 11.31 -5.71
CA ILE A 6 -13.47 11.13 -4.70
C ILE A 6 -13.03 9.68 -4.58
N LYS A 7 -14.00 8.76 -4.55
CA LYS A 7 -13.71 7.33 -4.55
C LYS A 7 -12.87 6.95 -5.77
N LEU A 8 -13.21 7.42 -6.97
CA LEU A 8 -12.45 7.13 -8.19
C LEU A 8 -11.03 7.70 -8.14
N ILE A 9 -10.86 8.95 -7.70
CA ILE A 9 -9.54 9.58 -7.52
C ILE A 9 -8.68 8.75 -6.57
N LEU A 10 -9.24 8.33 -5.43
CA LEU A 10 -8.53 7.52 -4.44
C LEU A 10 -8.22 6.11 -4.98
N GLN A 11 -9.12 5.49 -5.75
CA GLN A 11 -8.83 4.21 -6.43
C GLN A 11 -7.65 4.35 -7.38
N ILE A 12 -7.59 5.43 -8.16
CA ILE A 12 -6.47 5.70 -9.07
C ILE A 12 -5.17 5.97 -8.29
N ALA A 13 -5.25 6.70 -7.18
CA ALA A 13 -4.08 6.96 -6.32
C ALA A 13 -3.51 5.65 -5.76
N VAL A 14 -4.34 4.80 -5.18
CA VAL A 14 -3.90 3.48 -4.65
C VAL A 14 -3.37 2.59 -5.78
N PHE A 15 -4.04 2.58 -6.93
CA PHE A 15 -3.58 1.83 -8.11
C PHE A 15 -2.18 2.29 -8.53
N GLY A 16 -1.95 3.59 -8.69
CA GLY A 16 -0.65 4.13 -9.08
C GLY A 16 0.45 3.79 -8.08
N THR A 17 0.19 3.95 -6.78
CA THR A 17 1.12 3.56 -5.71
C THR A 17 1.51 2.08 -5.81
N PHE A 18 0.52 1.18 -5.92
CA PHE A 18 0.77 -0.26 -5.88
C PHE A 18 1.29 -0.84 -7.20
N VAL A 19 0.92 -0.28 -8.36
CA VAL A 19 1.55 -0.65 -9.64
C VAL A 19 3.02 -0.25 -9.64
N GLY A 20 3.34 0.98 -9.24
CA GLY A 20 4.72 1.46 -9.18
C GLY A 20 5.54 0.65 -8.16
N HIS A 21 5.01 0.48 -6.94
CA HIS A 21 5.68 -0.27 -5.90
C HIS A 21 5.87 -1.75 -6.28
N GLY A 22 4.81 -2.40 -6.77
CA GLY A 22 4.83 -3.79 -7.19
C GLY A 22 5.78 -4.04 -8.35
N THR A 23 5.85 -3.12 -9.32
CA THR A 23 6.81 -3.22 -10.43
C THR A 23 8.24 -3.08 -9.96
N PHE A 24 8.55 -2.13 -9.07
CA PHE A 24 9.89 -2.03 -8.48
C PHE A 24 10.27 -3.26 -7.66
N ALA A 25 9.34 -3.85 -6.91
CA ALA A 25 9.58 -5.09 -6.19
C ALA A 25 9.84 -6.26 -7.16
N PHE A 26 8.99 -6.41 -8.18
CA PHE A 26 9.12 -7.49 -9.16
C PHE A 26 10.44 -7.45 -9.95
N LEU A 27 10.89 -6.25 -10.29
CA LEU A 27 12.17 -6.00 -10.94
C LEU A 27 13.37 -6.03 -9.98
N VAL A 28 13.14 -6.36 -8.70
CA VAL A 28 14.19 -6.51 -7.68
C VAL A 28 15.01 -5.22 -7.54
N LYS A 29 14.33 -4.09 -7.31
CA LYS A 29 14.98 -2.78 -7.13
C LYS A 29 16.14 -2.88 -6.11
N PRO A 30 17.40 -2.63 -6.52
CA PRO A 30 18.56 -2.91 -5.66
C PRO A 30 18.53 -2.22 -4.30
N GLN A 31 17.99 -0.99 -4.24
CA GLN A 31 17.88 -0.23 -3.00
C GLN A 31 16.94 -0.86 -1.97
N TRP A 32 16.10 -1.83 -2.35
CA TRP A 32 15.16 -2.49 -1.44
C TRP A 32 15.70 -3.80 -0.88
N ILE A 33 16.82 -4.30 -1.39
CA ILE A 33 17.50 -5.48 -0.84
C ILE A 33 17.83 -5.22 0.64
N VAL A 34 18.38 -4.04 0.95
CA VAL A 34 18.70 -3.65 2.33
C VAL A 34 17.47 -3.68 3.24
N PHE A 35 16.31 -3.28 2.73
CA PHE A 35 15.07 -3.28 3.51
C PHE A 35 14.69 -4.69 3.98
N LEU A 36 14.81 -5.68 3.08
CA LEU A 36 14.49 -7.07 3.41
C LEU A 36 15.54 -7.69 4.34
N THR A 37 16.83 -7.39 4.12
CA THR A 37 17.89 -7.90 5.00
C THR A 37 17.84 -7.27 6.40
N THR A 38 17.40 -6.01 6.54
CA THR A 38 17.18 -5.34 7.83
C THR A 38 16.17 -6.09 8.71
N VAL A 39 15.17 -6.73 8.10
CA VAL A 39 14.18 -7.55 8.83
C VAL A 39 14.54 -9.03 8.88
N GLY A 40 15.78 -9.38 8.55
CA GLY A 40 16.34 -10.72 8.71
C GLY A 40 16.08 -11.69 7.54
N ILE A 41 15.62 -11.21 6.37
CA ILE A 41 15.50 -12.07 5.19
C ILE A 41 16.89 -12.40 4.65
N PRO A 42 17.25 -13.69 4.50
CA PRO A 42 18.52 -14.10 3.90
C PRO A 42 18.68 -13.61 2.46
N LEU A 43 19.91 -13.25 2.07
CA LEU A 43 20.19 -12.62 0.77
C LEU A 43 19.79 -13.50 -0.43
N ASP A 44 19.97 -14.82 -0.31
CA ASP A 44 19.57 -15.81 -1.32
C ASP A 44 18.05 -15.91 -1.48
N MET A 45 17.27 -15.53 -0.47
CA MET A 45 15.81 -15.49 -0.53
C MET A 45 15.23 -14.16 -1.02
N VAL A 46 16.00 -13.06 -0.94
CA VAL A 46 15.51 -11.69 -1.24
C VAL A 46 14.82 -11.60 -2.60
N GLN A 47 15.42 -12.17 -3.65
CA GLN A 47 14.87 -12.10 -5.00
C GLN A 47 13.47 -12.75 -5.08
N THR A 48 13.31 -13.93 -4.49
CA THR A 48 12.02 -14.66 -4.47
C THR A 48 10.98 -13.89 -3.69
N VAL A 49 11.34 -13.36 -2.52
CA VAL A 49 10.45 -12.57 -1.67
C VAL A 49 10.02 -11.28 -2.38
N MET A 50 10.95 -10.54 -2.98
CA MET A 50 10.65 -9.30 -3.71
C MET A 50 9.73 -9.54 -4.91
N LYS A 51 9.96 -10.59 -5.70
CA LYS A 51 9.07 -10.95 -6.81
C LYS A 51 7.67 -11.31 -6.33
N THR A 52 7.58 -12.01 -5.20
CA THR A 52 6.29 -12.37 -4.58
C THR A 52 5.55 -11.12 -4.11
N ILE A 53 6.23 -10.20 -3.42
CA ILE A 53 5.69 -8.88 -3.04
C ILE A 53 5.17 -8.15 -4.29
N GLY A 54 5.96 -8.12 -5.36
CA GLY A 54 5.58 -7.46 -6.60
C GLY A 54 4.27 -7.99 -7.19
N ILE A 55 4.10 -9.32 -7.22
CA ILE A 55 2.86 -9.96 -7.68
C ILE A 55 1.68 -9.59 -6.78
N ILE A 56 1.85 -9.65 -5.46
CA ILE A 56 0.80 -9.30 -4.49
C ILE A 56 0.36 -7.84 -4.68
N ASP A 57 1.31 -6.92 -4.85
CA ASP A 57 1.02 -5.50 -5.02
C ASP A 57 0.25 -5.22 -6.33
N TRP A 58 0.56 -5.95 -7.40
CA TRP A 58 -0.23 -5.89 -8.64
C TRP A 58 -1.68 -6.36 -8.43
N PHE A 59 -1.91 -7.41 -7.65
CA PHE A 59 -3.27 -7.81 -7.28
C PHE A 59 -3.98 -6.74 -6.46
N VAL A 60 -3.32 -6.13 -5.47
CA VAL A 60 -3.88 -5.02 -4.68
C VAL A 60 -4.28 -3.86 -5.58
N ALA A 61 -3.42 -3.47 -6.52
CA ALA A 61 -3.68 -2.40 -7.46
C ALA A 61 -4.92 -2.68 -8.32
N LEU A 62 -4.96 -3.84 -8.99
CA LEU A 62 -6.04 -4.21 -9.90
C LEU A 62 -7.37 -4.38 -9.17
N ILE A 63 -7.38 -5.07 -8.02
CA ILE A 63 -8.59 -5.23 -7.21
C ILE A 63 -9.12 -3.85 -6.82
N THR A 64 -8.25 -2.98 -6.28
CA THR A 64 -8.65 -1.66 -5.80
C THR A 64 -9.18 -0.75 -6.91
N LEU A 65 -8.58 -0.81 -8.11
CA LEU A 65 -9.04 -0.03 -9.26
C LEU A 65 -10.46 -0.43 -9.70
N VAL A 66 -10.76 -1.73 -9.74
CA VAL A 66 -12.08 -2.25 -10.14
C VAL A 66 -13.11 -2.02 -9.04
N ARG A 67 -12.81 -2.41 -7.81
CA ARG A 67 -13.72 -2.27 -6.67
C ARG A 67 -12.97 -2.21 -5.33
N PRO A 68 -13.29 -1.26 -4.43
CA PRO A 68 -12.72 -1.28 -3.08
C PRO A 68 -13.19 -2.54 -2.34
N VAL A 69 -12.24 -3.26 -1.74
CA VAL A 69 -12.50 -4.44 -0.89
C VAL A 69 -11.93 -4.16 0.49
N LYS A 70 -12.74 -4.28 1.55
CA LYS A 70 -12.37 -3.92 2.94
C LYS A 70 -11.00 -4.50 3.34
N ALA A 71 -10.83 -5.81 3.22
CA ALA A 71 -9.60 -6.50 3.60
C ALA A 71 -8.38 -6.05 2.77
N VAL A 72 -8.56 -5.83 1.46
CA VAL A 72 -7.48 -5.37 0.57
C VAL A 72 -7.02 -3.97 0.93
N LEU A 73 -7.94 -3.06 1.27
CA LEU A 73 -7.56 -1.70 1.66
C LEU A 73 -6.88 -1.65 3.03
N ILE A 74 -7.31 -2.49 3.99
CA ILE A 74 -6.64 -2.61 5.29
C ILE A 74 -5.21 -3.15 5.09
N TYR A 75 -5.07 -4.22 4.29
CA TYR A 75 -3.76 -4.75 3.91
C TYR A 75 -2.91 -3.66 3.24
N ALA A 76 -3.45 -2.96 2.25
CA ALA A 76 -2.74 -1.93 1.50
C ALA A 76 -2.22 -0.81 2.41
N THR A 77 -3.03 -0.36 3.37
CA THR A 77 -2.61 0.63 4.36
C THR A 77 -1.46 0.14 5.23
N ILE A 78 -1.60 -1.06 5.83
CA ILE A 78 -0.58 -1.61 6.73
C ILE A 78 0.71 -1.90 5.97
N TRP A 79 0.60 -2.50 4.77
CA TRP A 79 1.74 -2.87 3.96
C TRP A 79 2.50 -1.66 3.43
N ALA A 80 1.80 -0.67 2.87
CA ALA A 80 2.46 0.54 2.39
C ALA A 80 3.11 1.34 3.54
N PHE A 81 2.52 1.31 4.74
CA PHE A 81 3.11 1.89 5.94
C PHE A 81 4.40 1.17 6.32
N ALA A 82 4.37 -0.17 6.43
CA ALA A 82 5.54 -0.97 6.76
C ALA A 82 6.65 -0.80 5.73
N ALA A 83 6.31 -0.83 4.43
CA ALA A 83 7.26 -0.58 3.36
C ALA A 83 7.90 0.81 3.48
N ALA A 84 7.11 1.87 3.69
CA ALA A 84 7.65 3.21 3.91
C ALA A 84 8.53 3.29 5.16
N LEU A 85 8.16 2.61 6.26
CA LEU A 85 8.90 2.62 7.52
C LEU A 85 10.28 1.97 7.37
N MET A 86 10.47 1.09 6.39
CA MET A 86 11.78 0.47 6.15
C MET A 86 12.88 1.45 5.79
N ARG A 87 12.57 2.66 5.29
CA ARG A 87 13.59 3.66 4.94
C ARG A 87 14.39 4.10 6.16
N PRO A 88 13.78 4.71 7.20
CA PRO A 88 14.53 5.06 8.40
C PRO A 88 15.08 3.83 9.14
N LEU A 89 14.34 2.72 9.16
CA LEU A 89 14.80 1.50 9.86
C LEU A 89 16.05 0.86 9.22
N SER A 90 16.30 1.11 7.95
CA SER A 90 17.47 0.59 7.23
C SER A 90 18.60 1.62 7.12
N GLY A 91 18.59 2.66 7.99
CA GLY A 91 19.62 3.69 8.05
C GLY A 91 19.39 4.91 7.14
N GLY A 92 18.21 5.03 6.52
CA GLY A 92 17.79 6.21 5.77
C GLY A 92 17.21 7.32 6.65
N GLU A 93 16.70 8.39 6.02
CA GLU A 93 16.14 9.54 6.75
C GLU A 93 14.70 9.30 7.21
N TRP A 94 14.26 9.98 8.27
CA TRP A 94 12.86 9.96 8.69
C TRP A 94 11.94 10.74 7.76
N LEU A 95 12.45 11.79 7.11
CA LEU A 95 11.67 12.58 6.15
C LEU A 95 11.28 11.75 4.92
N ASP A 96 12.11 10.78 4.55
CA ASP A 96 11.82 9.77 3.54
C ASP A 96 10.54 8.96 3.87
N PHE A 97 10.30 8.64 5.15
CA PHE A 97 9.05 7.99 5.57
C PHE A 97 7.86 8.96 5.47
N VAL A 98 8.04 10.20 5.93
CA VAL A 98 6.99 11.24 5.95
C VAL A 98 6.54 11.61 4.53
N GLU A 99 7.48 11.75 3.58
CA GLU A 99 7.23 11.99 2.15
C GLU A 99 6.24 10.98 1.56
N ARG A 100 6.26 9.75 2.10
CA ARG A 100 5.49 8.60 1.59
C ARG A 100 4.18 8.38 2.32
N ALA A 101 3.77 9.31 3.20
CA ALA A 101 2.52 9.22 3.93
C ALA A 101 1.29 9.06 3.02
N SER A 102 1.31 9.69 1.85
CA SER A 102 0.26 9.57 0.83
C SER A 102 0.05 8.11 0.38
N ASN A 103 1.10 7.28 0.36
CA ASN A 103 1.03 5.89 -0.11
C ASN A 103 0.15 5.01 0.79
N PHE A 104 0.21 5.19 2.12
CA PHE A 104 -0.59 4.40 3.06
C PHE A 104 -1.87 5.11 3.52
N LEU A 105 -1.93 6.44 3.43
CA LEU A 105 -3.14 7.21 3.72
C LEU A 105 -4.15 7.17 2.57
N ALA A 106 -3.72 7.04 1.30
CA ALA A 106 -4.65 6.88 0.18
C ALA A 106 -5.57 5.65 0.32
N PRO A 107 -5.08 4.42 0.58
CA PRO A 107 -5.95 3.27 0.80
C PRO A 107 -6.79 3.39 2.08
N ALA A 108 -6.27 4.04 3.13
CA ALA A 108 -7.02 4.30 4.36
C ALA A 108 -8.20 5.25 4.11
N ALA A 109 -7.96 6.36 3.41
CA ALA A 109 -8.99 7.30 3.01
C ALA A 109 -10.03 6.64 2.11
N LEU A 110 -9.59 5.81 1.15
CA LEU A 110 -10.51 5.04 0.29
C LEU A 110 -11.39 4.10 1.12
N TYR A 111 -10.85 3.45 2.15
CA TYR A 111 -11.61 2.59 3.05
C TYR A 111 -12.73 3.37 3.75
N PHE A 112 -12.43 4.53 4.34
CA PHE A 112 -13.45 5.34 5.02
C PHE A 112 -14.47 5.95 4.06
N VAL A 113 -14.07 6.33 2.85
CA VAL A 113 -15.00 6.83 1.81
C VAL A 113 -15.91 5.71 1.31
N ALA A 114 -15.38 4.50 1.12
CA ALA A 114 -16.14 3.37 0.59
C ALA A 114 -17.04 2.68 1.63
N PHE A 115 -16.67 2.70 2.91
CA PHE A 115 -17.30 1.89 3.97
C PHE A 115 -17.63 2.65 5.26
N GLY A 116 -17.19 3.90 5.40
CA GLY A 116 -17.42 4.69 6.61
C GLY A 116 -18.89 5.10 6.83
N SER A 117 -19.71 5.08 5.78
CA SER A 117 -21.15 5.38 5.86
C SER A 117 -22.01 4.21 6.33
N ASP A 118 -21.50 2.98 6.32
CA ASP A 118 -22.27 1.80 6.72
C ASP A 118 -22.61 1.83 8.22
N ARG A 119 -21.79 2.50 9.06
CA ARG A 119 -21.99 2.58 10.52
C ARG A 119 -23.16 3.46 10.98
N LYS A 120 -23.77 4.27 10.10
CA LYS A 120 -24.91 5.13 10.48
C LYS A 120 -26.28 4.45 10.34
N LYS A 121 -26.36 3.27 9.71
CA LYS A 121 -27.64 2.55 9.55
C LYS A 121 -27.97 1.59 10.71
N ASP A 122 -27.01 1.26 11.56
CA ASP A 122 -27.19 0.28 12.65
C ASP A 122 -27.56 0.91 14.00
N ASN A 123 -28.01 2.17 14.02
CA ASN A 123 -28.49 2.80 15.26
C ASN A 123 -29.88 3.41 15.05
N PRO A 124 -30.96 2.61 15.06
CA PRO A 124 -32.29 3.14 15.22
C PRO A 124 -32.38 3.73 16.64
N LYS A 125 -32.46 5.07 16.71
CA LYS A 125 -33.03 5.73 17.89
C LYS A 125 -34.53 5.50 17.90
#